data_AF-A0A551Y5E0-F1
#
_entry.id   AF-A0A551Y5E0-F1
#
_cell.length_a   1.000
_cell.length_b   1.000
_cell.length_c   1.000
_cell.angle_alpha   90.00
_cell.angle_beta   90.00
_cell.angle_gamma   90.00
#
_symmetry.space_group_name_H-M   'P 1'
#
loop_
_entity.id
_entity.type
_entity.pdbx_description
1 polymer ?
#
loop_
_entity_poly.entity_id
_entity_poly.type
_entity_poly.pdbx_seq_one_letter_code
_entity_poly.pdbx_strand_id
1 'polypeptide(L)'
;MNPKFKDITAWEQAQLLMQPAFIRVLDNLRKQLENSLWKGTYTEIQDPYPSYLLCLTYLDRSVTVNIWELCFQVCFLDYPTDEGESVTIDTSLLDPTGELDWQSLETKTERIIKQLFANLPP
;
A
#
# COMPACT_ATOMS: atom_id res chain seq x y z
N MET A 1 0.64 -11.44 -0.50
CA MET A 1 1.16 -12.27 -1.63
C MET A 1 2.50 -11.70 -2.07
N ASN A 2 3.50 -12.52 -2.46
CA ASN A 2 4.75 -11.98 -3.03
C ASN A 2 4.55 -11.69 -4.53
N PRO A 3 4.67 -10.44 -4.99
CA PRO A 3 4.48 -10.11 -6.40
C PRO A 3 5.56 -10.76 -7.27
N LYS A 4 5.17 -11.26 -8.45
CA LYS A 4 6.09 -11.76 -9.47
C LYS A 4 6.43 -10.63 -10.43
N PHE A 5 7.71 -10.37 -10.65
CA PHE A 5 8.17 -9.31 -11.56
C PHE A 5 8.47 -9.87 -12.96
N LYS A 6 8.26 -9.04 -13.99
CA LYS A 6 8.50 -9.40 -15.40
C LYS A 6 9.98 -9.52 -15.75
N ASP A 7 10.79 -8.62 -15.21
CA ASP A 7 12.23 -8.51 -15.48
C ASP A 7 12.98 -7.88 -14.29
N ILE A 8 14.31 -7.76 -14.43
CA ILE A 8 15.20 -7.21 -13.41
C ILE A 8 14.94 -5.71 -13.19
N THR A 9 14.66 -4.96 -14.26
CA THR A 9 14.39 -3.52 -14.16
C THR A 9 13.15 -3.25 -13.32
N ALA A 10 12.07 -4.03 -13.51
CA ALA A 10 10.87 -3.95 -12.69
C ALA A 10 11.16 -4.27 -11.21
N TRP A 11 12.06 -5.21 -10.95
CA TRP A 11 12.47 -5.53 -9.58
C TRP A 11 13.27 -4.39 -8.94
N GLU A 12 14.23 -3.79 -9.65
CA GLU A 12 15.02 -2.64 -9.17
C GLU A 12 14.14 -1.42 -8.88
N GLN A 13 13.20 -1.12 -9.78
CA GLN A 13 12.22 -0.05 -9.57
C GLN A 13 11.30 -0.32 -8.37
N ALA A 14 10.90 -1.58 -8.16
CA ALA A 14 10.14 -1.95 -6.98
C ALA A 14 10.96 -1.65 -5.70
N GLN A 15 12.24 -2.03 -5.66
CA GLN A 15 13.08 -1.74 -4.50
C GLN A 15 13.18 -0.24 -4.19
N LEU A 16 13.28 0.60 -5.22
CA LEU A 16 13.29 2.06 -5.07
C LEU A 16 11.98 2.58 -4.47
N LEU A 17 10.83 2.03 -4.91
CA LEU A 17 9.50 2.49 -4.52
C LEU A 17 9.04 1.98 -3.15
N MET A 18 9.43 0.76 -2.76
CA MET A 18 8.80 0.07 -1.63
C MET A 18 8.98 0.79 -0.28
N GLN A 19 10.18 1.26 0.04
CA GLN A 19 10.42 1.96 1.30
C GLN A 19 9.70 3.33 1.36
N PRO A 20 9.79 4.19 0.33
CA PRO A 20 8.99 5.41 0.25
C PRO A 20 7.48 5.15 0.34
N ALA A 21 6.96 4.16 -0.40
CA ALA A 21 5.55 3.81 -0.37
C ALA A 21 5.09 3.39 1.02
N PHE A 22 5.88 2.57 1.72
CA PHE A 22 5.59 2.17 3.10
C PHE A 22 5.45 3.37 4.05
N ILE A 23 6.41 4.31 3.98
CA ILE A 23 6.38 5.53 4.80
C ILE A 23 5.12 6.36 4.48
N ARG A 24 4.80 6.56 3.19
CA ARG A 24 3.63 7.35 2.76
C ARG A 24 2.31 6.71 3.14
N VAL A 25 2.21 5.38 3.03
CA VAL A 25 1.02 4.62 3.44
C VAL A 25 0.77 4.80 4.93
N LEU A 26 1.78 4.62 5.77
CA LEU A 26 1.63 4.78 7.22
C LEU A 26 1.25 6.21 7.63
N ASP A 27 1.87 7.22 7.02
CA ASP A 27 1.55 8.61 7.32
C ASP A 27 0.11 8.96 6.92
N ASN A 28 -0.34 8.52 5.74
CA ASN A 28 -1.71 8.74 5.28
C ASN A 28 -2.74 7.98 6.11
N LEU A 29 -2.45 6.73 6.52
CA LEU A 29 -3.30 5.98 7.44
C LEU A 29 -3.46 6.70 8.79
N ARG A 30 -2.36 7.19 9.37
CA ARG A 30 -2.39 7.98 10.61
C ARG A 30 -3.27 9.23 10.46
N LYS A 31 -3.06 10.03 9.42
CA LYS A 31 -3.83 11.25 9.14
C LYS A 31 -5.34 10.97 8.95
N GLN A 32 -5.68 9.88 8.26
CA GLN A 32 -7.08 9.49 8.05
C GLN A 32 -7.73 9.01 9.34
N LEU A 33 -7.03 8.22 10.14
CA LEU A 33 -7.49 7.76 11.45
C LEU A 33 -7.78 8.92 12.42
N GLU A 34 -6.97 9.97 12.40
CA GLU A 34 -7.17 11.18 13.22
C GLU A 34 -8.54 11.84 12.96
N ASN A 35 -9.08 11.71 11.75
CA ASN A 35 -10.34 12.32 11.33
C ASN A 35 -11.48 11.31 11.15
N SER A 36 -11.28 10.05 11.52
CA SER A 36 -12.27 8.98 11.35
C SER A 36 -12.87 8.52 12.69
N LEU A 37 -14.05 7.91 12.62
CA LEU A 37 -14.65 7.22 13.78
C LEU A 37 -13.97 5.88 14.08
N TRP A 38 -13.24 5.33 13.10
CA TRP A 38 -12.50 4.09 13.22
C TRP A 38 -11.24 4.26 14.05
N LYS A 39 -10.93 3.27 14.88
CA LYS A 39 -9.68 3.19 15.64
C LYS A 39 -8.76 2.16 15.00
N GLY A 40 -7.50 2.53 14.82
CA GLY A 40 -6.49 1.66 14.23
C GLY A 40 -5.54 1.07 15.28
N THR A 41 -5.34 -0.24 15.24
CA THR A 41 -4.30 -0.93 16.00
C THR A 41 -3.36 -1.66 15.04
N TYR A 42 -2.07 -1.32 15.08
CA TYR A 42 -1.06 -1.99 14.26
C TYR A 42 -0.59 -3.27 14.94
N THR A 43 -0.46 -4.34 14.17
CA THR A 43 0.01 -5.65 14.64
C THR A 43 1.04 -6.19 13.66
N GLU A 44 2.18 -6.58 14.19
CA GLU A 44 3.19 -7.31 13.45
C GLU A 44 3.04 -8.80 13.75
N ILE A 45 2.98 -9.61 12.71
CA ILE A 45 2.93 -11.07 12.79
C ILE A 45 4.21 -11.60 12.16
N GLN A 46 4.95 -12.43 12.88
CA GLN A 46 6.19 -13.03 12.37
C GLN A 46 5.98 -14.42 11.76
N ASP A 47 4.93 -15.13 12.16
CA ASP A 47 4.64 -16.51 11.74
C ASP A 47 3.37 -16.62 10.88
N PRO A 48 3.37 -17.39 9.77
CA PRO A 48 4.52 -18.10 9.19
C PRO A 48 5.47 -17.18 8.41
N TYR A 49 5.05 -15.94 8.14
CA TYR A 49 5.84 -14.92 7.44
C TYR A 49 5.57 -13.51 7.99
N PRO A 50 6.56 -12.60 7.98
CA PRO A 50 6.40 -11.21 8.39
C PRO A 50 5.22 -10.53 7.69
N SER A 51 4.25 -10.09 8.48
CA SER A 51 3.09 -9.34 8.02
C SER A 51 2.86 -8.16 8.94
N TYR A 52 2.52 -7.01 8.35
CA TYR A 52 2.17 -5.81 9.10
C TYR A 52 0.70 -5.48 8.83
N LEU A 53 -0.12 -5.63 9.87
CA LEU A 53 -1.56 -5.51 9.78
C LEU A 53 -2.04 -4.27 10.53
N LEU A 54 -3.06 -3.62 9.99
CA LEU A 54 -3.85 -2.60 10.65
C LEU A 54 -5.25 -3.14 10.89
N CYS A 55 -5.59 -3.33 12.17
CA CYS A 55 -6.94 -3.65 12.60
C CYS A 55 -7.71 -2.35 12.83
N LEU A 56 -8.72 -2.11 12.01
CA LEU A 56 -9.64 -0.98 12.11
C LEU A 56 -10.87 -1.46 12.88
N THR A 57 -11.23 -0.78 13.97
CA THR A 57 -12.43 -1.09 14.75
C THR A 57 -13.35 0.11 14.87
N TYR A 58 -14.65 -0.14 14.75
CA TYR A 58 -15.70 0.85 14.98
C TYR A 58 -16.96 0.14 15.47
N LEU A 59 -17.38 0.42 16.72
CA LEU A 59 -18.45 -0.31 17.41
C LEU A 59 -18.19 -1.83 17.40
N ASP A 60 -19.15 -2.62 16.92
CA ASP A 60 -19.06 -4.08 16.84
C ASP A 60 -18.39 -4.57 15.54
N ARG A 61 -17.75 -3.67 14.78
CA ARG A 61 -17.12 -3.99 13.49
C ARG A 61 -15.62 -3.97 13.58
N SER A 62 -15.01 -4.89 12.83
CA SER A 62 -13.57 -4.99 12.68
C SER A 62 -13.23 -5.28 11.23
N VAL A 63 -12.27 -4.53 10.69
CA VAL A 63 -11.70 -4.72 9.35
C VAL A 63 -10.19 -4.76 9.48
N THR A 64 -9.58 -5.84 9.02
CA THR A 64 -8.11 -5.98 9.02
C THR A 64 -7.56 -5.71 7.64
N VAL A 65 -6.57 -4.83 7.57
CA VAL A 65 -5.89 -4.44 6.33
C VAL A 65 -4.43 -4.82 6.43
N ASN A 66 -3.86 -5.41 5.38
CA ASN A 66 -2.43 -5.66 5.31
C ASN A 66 -1.72 -4.45 4.67
N ILE A 67 -0.74 -3.89 5.38
CA ILE A 67 -0.01 -2.70 4.96
C ILE A 67 0.83 -2.96 3.71
N TRP A 68 1.37 -4.17 3.54
CA TRP A 68 2.14 -4.52 2.35
C TRP A 68 1.26 -4.56 1.11
N GLU A 69 0.03 -5.04 1.23
CA GLU A 69 -0.94 -5.06 0.13
C GLU A 69 -1.27 -3.63 -0.32
N LEU A 70 -1.37 -2.67 0.61
CA LEU A 70 -1.52 -1.24 0.27
C LEU A 70 -0.28 -0.69 -0.43
N CYS A 71 0.93 -1.05 0.03
CA CYS A 71 2.17 -0.64 -0.63
C CYS A 71 2.23 -1.17 -2.07
N PHE A 72 1.79 -2.41 -2.31
CA PHE A 72 1.73 -2.98 -3.65
C PHE A 72 0.69 -2.29 -4.53
N GLN A 73 -0.48 -1.94 -4.00
CA GLN A 73 -1.47 -1.12 -4.72
C GLN A 73 -0.91 0.27 -5.10
N VAL A 74 -0.03 0.83 -4.27
CA VAL A 74 0.67 2.08 -4.60
C VAL A 74 1.71 1.82 -5.70
N CYS A 75 2.59 0.83 -5.56
CA CYS A 75 3.72 0.64 -6.48
C CYS A 75 3.35 0.08 -7.86
N PHE A 76 2.22 -0.60 -7.99
CA PHE A 76 1.85 -1.33 -9.21
C PHE A 76 0.60 -0.76 -9.89
N LEU A 77 0.44 -1.00 -11.19
CA LEU A 77 -0.72 -0.53 -11.97
C LEU A 77 -1.96 -1.43 -11.79
N ASP A 78 -1.76 -2.76 -11.83
CA ASP A 78 -2.84 -3.75 -11.90
C ASP A 78 -2.83 -4.69 -10.69
N TYR A 79 -2.83 -4.12 -9.47
CA TYR A 79 -2.77 -4.90 -8.22
C TYR A 79 -4.07 -4.75 -7.39
N PRO A 80 -4.61 -5.85 -6.80
CA PRO A 80 -4.13 -7.23 -6.89
C PRO A 80 -4.30 -7.83 -8.28
N THR A 81 -3.38 -8.72 -8.65
CA THR A 81 -3.31 -9.42 -9.93
C THR A 81 -3.73 -10.89 -9.73
N ASP A 82 -4.20 -11.53 -10.80
CA ASP A 82 -4.55 -12.95 -10.78
C ASP A 82 -3.35 -13.84 -10.44
N GLU A 83 -3.62 -15.02 -9.89
CA GLU A 83 -2.59 -15.94 -9.44
C GLU A 83 -1.72 -16.42 -10.62
N GLY A 84 -0.42 -16.17 -10.53
CA GLY A 84 0.55 -16.57 -11.56
C GLY A 84 0.93 -15.48 -12.54
N GLU A 85 0.18 -14.37 -12.57
CA GLU A 85 0.52 -13.21 -13.37
C GLU A 85 1.62 -12.34 -12.72
N SER A 86 2.22 -11.50 -13.56
CA SER A 86 3.35 -10.64 -13.18
C SER A 86 2.88 -9.20 -13.04
N VAL A 87 3.30 -8.54 -11.96
CA VAL A 87 2.95 -7.15 -11.69
C VAL A 87 3.66 -6.22 -12.66
N THR A 88 2.98 -5.14 -13.04
CA THR A 88 3.57 -4.03 -13.78
C THR A 88 3.83 -2.87 -12.81
N ILE A 89 5.07 -2.39 -12.76
CA ILE A 89 5.44 -1.21 -11.98
C ILE A 89 4.72 0.01 -12.53
N ASP A 90 4.18 0.83 -11.64
CA ASP A 90 3.68 2.14 -12.01
C ASP A 90 4.84 3.12 -12.19
N THR A 91 5.36 3.17 -13.42
CA THR A 91 6.45 4.07 -13.79
C THR A 91 6.04 5.54 -13.74
N SER A 92 4.75 5.88 -13.59
CA SER A 92 4.33 7.26 -13.36
C SER A 92 4.75 7.78 -11.98
N LEU A 93 5.23 6.90 -11.09
CA LEU A 93 5.82 7.26 -9.81
C LEU A 93 7.29 7.64 -9.92
N LEU A 94 7.86 7.57 -11.12
CA LEU A 94 9.22 7.96 -11.42
C LEU A 94 9.21 9.18 -12.34
N ASP A 95 10.18 10.06 -12.13
CA ASP A 95 10.38 11.21 -13.00
C ASP A 95 11.09 10.80 -14.31
N PRO A 96 11.27 11.72 -15.28
CA PRO A 96 11.94 11.40 -16.54
C PRO A 96 13.40 10.95 -16.41
N THR A 97 14.04 11.16 -15.25
CA THR A 97 15.40 10.70 -14.96
C THR A 97 15.43 9.29 -14.35
N GLY A 98 14.27 8.74 -14.01
CA GLY A 98 14.11 7.46 -13.33
C GLY A 98 14.21 7.57 -11.81
N GLU A 99 14.28 8.77 -11.26
CA GLU A 99 14.23 9.02 -9.81
C GLU A 99 12.78 9.07 -9.31
N LEU A 100 12.59 9.01 -8.00
CA LEU A 100 11.26 8.98 -7.40
C LEU A 100 10.54 10.33 -7.52
N ASP A 101 9.36 10.34 -8.13
CA ASP A 101 8.43 11.46 -8.06
C ASP A 101 7.61 11.40 -6.76
N TRP A 102 8.07 12.15 -5.76
CA TRP A 102 7.43 12.24 -4.45
C TRP A 102 6.00 12.76 -4.49
N GLN A 103 5.67 13.66 -5.43
CA GLN A 103 4.34 14.25 -5.53
C GLN A 103 3.35 13.23 -6.08
N SER A 104 3.75 12.48 -7.12
CA SER A 104 2.95 11.40 -7.70
C SER A 104 2.74 10.27 -6.70
N LEU A 105 3.78 9.91 -5.94
CA LEU A 105 3.68 8.91 -4.87
C LEU A 105 2.68 9.32 -3.77
N GLU A 106 2.78 10.55 -3.26
CA GLU A 106 1.85 11.06 -2.25
C GLU A 106 0.41 11.08 -2.78
N THR A 107 0.21 11.61 -3.98
CA THR A 107 -1.13 11.75 -4.59
C THR A 107 -1.79 10.38 -4.79
N LYS A 108 -1.04 9.39 -5.30
CA LYS A 108 -1.56 8.02 -5.47
C LYS A 108 -1.85 7.36 -4.12
N THR A 109 -0.96 7.54 -3.14
CA THR A 109 -1.15 6.98 -1.79
C THR A 109 -2.40 7.56 -1.13
N GLU A 110 -2.56 8.88 -1.12
CA GLU A 110 -3.71 9.54 -0.53
C GLU A 110 -5.03 9.04 -1.16
N ARG A 111 -5.06 8.88 -2.50
CA ARG A 111 -6.22 8.32 -3.21
C ARG A 111 -6.55 6.92 -2.72
N ILE A 112 -5.56 6.02 -2.63
CA ILE A 112 -5.77 4.63 -2.20
C ILE A 112 -6.28 4.58 -0.76
N ILE A 113 -5.71 5.37 0.16
CA ILE A 113 -6.17 5.37 1.55
C ILE A 113 -7.58 5.97 1.67
N LYS A 114 -7.89 7.05 0.94
CA LYS A 114 -9.26 7.58 0.90
C LYS A 114 -10.27 6.55 0.39
N GLN A 115 -9.92 5.80 -0.65
CA GLN A 115 -10.76 4.72 -1.18
C GLN A 115 -10.94 3.58 -0.16
N LEU A 116 -9.88 3.19 0.56
CA LEU A 116 -9.97 2.20 1.63
C LEU A 116 -11.01 2.61 2.67
N PHE A 117 -10.93 3.84 3.19
CA PHE A 117 -11.86 4.33 4.23
C PHE A 117 -13.28 4.51 3.71
N ALA A 118 -13.46 4.94 2.45
CA ALA A 118 -14.77 5.06 1.81
C ALA A 118 -15.47 3.70 1.63
N ASN A 119 -14.70 2.61 1.53
CA ASN A 119 -15.21 1.25 1.40
C ASN A 119 -15.41 0.54 2.74
N LEU A 120 -15.09 1.20 3.87
CA LEU A 120 -15.37 0.62 5.19
C LEU A 120 -16.88 0.52 5.40
N PRO A 121 -17.35 -0.54 6.08
CA PRO A 121 -18.77 -0.75 6.28
C PRO A 121 -19.33 0.38 7.19
N PRO A 122 -20.50 0.99 6.87
CA PRO A 122 -21.02 2.22 7.49
C PRO A 122 -21.45 2.10 8.95
#